data_AF-A0A7Y6A4H6-F1
#
_entry.id   AF-A0A7Y6A4H6-F1
#
_cell.length_a   1.000
_cell.length_b   1.000
_cell.length_c   1.000
_cell.angle_alpha   90.00
_cell.angle_beta   90.00
_cell.angle_gamma   90.00
#
_symmetry.space_group_name_H-M   'P 1'
#
loop_
_entity.id
_entity.type
_entity.pdbx_description
1 polymer ?
#
loop_
_entity_poly.entity_id
_entity_poly.type
_entity_poly.pdbx_seq_one_letter_code
_entity_poly.pdbx_strand_id
1 'polypeptide(L)'
;MKTTWTVLSAVLGAGAALSLSACASDGDGSAIGFNEITRAQSDTLTSACEQFYGEPKQVASRLGLSLELEYAPDGSANGTCEYTSQYDDTIDLVVSEKKPEGDLVRAKGEKYYVALYTRDSSGNDWPGIENVDKAKKWLESRAKAVTEDYDTWLASLDPADGEFAARGDQFRTEEAGESGALTTPGSTVTVLPLGTADYVVVDGTYLRPADGQRFVFADLTVVDDARSTNELAYELRVDGQPAGDAAQEVLAGATADGATASLCISVPKGAADVSLVAAIGGAAQAISLLTAEIEDDGRSELLQKDFAGGADAELMFPREVEADGETSGWSNGSWSRAYSTSAAIAAQAFSSVAQEWAPEGQRFLGLTLDPDSPEDSAALTLADATVTINGQAYPALTWDPELSLFRFLIPSDPARVQIELKVTPDVSRLSNAWGTVDYTLDGPVTYEWIVDPSQLRADTTDEDEPLTS
;
A
#
# COMPACT_ATOMS: atom_id res chain seq x y z
N MET A 1 54.88 -14.57 5.89
CA MET A 1 54.74 -15.85 6.61
C MET A 1 53.70 -15.68 7.72
N LYS A 2 52.50 -16.22 7.51
CA LYS A 2 51.43 -16.57 8.47
C LYS A 2 50.16 -16.86 7.63
N THR A 3 50.08 -18.06 7.06
CA THR A 3 49.12 -19.14 7.40
C THR A 3 47.65 -18.78 7.20
N THR A 4 47.19 -19.15 6.00
CA THR A 4 45.82 -19.38 5.55
C THR A 4 45.11 -20.40 6.45
N TRP A 5 43.84 -20.14 6.81
CA TRP A 5 42.88 -21.18 7.22
C TRP A 5 41.60 -20.98 6.43
N THR A 6 41.42 -21.82 5.43
CA THR A 6 40.16 -22.07 4.73
C THR A 6 39.41 -23.09 5.59
N VAL A 7 38.28 -22.70 6.18
CA VAL A 7 37.35 -23.65 6.81
C VAL A 7 36.30 -23.98 5.77
N LEU A 8 36.47 -25.15 5.15
CA LEU A 8 35.49 -25.79 4.29
C LEU A 8 34.48 -26.49 5.22
N SER A 9 33.37 -25.85 5.55
CA SER A 9 32.25 -26.51 6.23
C SER A 9 31.33 -27.12 5.18
N ALA A 10 31.58 -28.38 4.85
CA ALA A 10 30.59 -29.22 4.19
C ALA A 10 29.48 -29.53 5.20
N VAL A 11 28.34 -28.88 5.07
CA VAL A 11 27.10 -29.33 5.73
C VAL A 11 26.51 -30.41 4.84
N LEU A 12 26.75 -31.67 5.22
CA LEU A 12 25.98 -32.82 4.77
C LEU A 12 24.55 -32.65 5.29
N GLY A 13 23.68 -32.07 4.46
CA GLY A 13 22.24 -32.15 4.66
C GLY A 13 21.83 -33.61 4.50
N ALA A 14 21.54 -34.26 5.62
CA ALA A 14 20.96 -35.59 5.64
C ALA A 14 19.54 -35.51 5.09
N GLY A 15 19.40 -35.71 3.77
CA GLY A 15 18.14 -36.10 3.17
C GLY A 15 17.71 -37.42 3.80
N ALA A 16 16.74 -37.36 4.71
CA ALA A 16 16.09 -38.54 5.24
C ALA A 16 15.28 -39.16 4.11
N ALA A 17 15.93 -40.05 3.35
CA ALA A 17 15.24 -41.03 2.53
C ALA A 17 14.39 -41.89 3.46
N LEU A 18 13.09 -41.54 3.58
CA LEU A 18 12.09 -42.38 4.21
C LEU A 18 11.89 -43.62 3.34
N SER A 19 12.76 -44.59 3.56
CA SER A 19 12.62 -45.95 3.07
C SER A 19 11.55 -46.67 3.90
N LEU A 20 10.28 -46.41 3.58
CA LEU A 20 9.18 -47.28 3.99
C LEU A 20 9.29 -48.58 3.19
N SER A 21 10.05 -49.51 3.73
CA SER A 21 10.11 -50.89 3.28
C SER A 21 8.81 -51.60 3.67
N ALA A 22 7.80 -51.49 2.80
CA ALA A 22 6.63 -52.35 2.82
C ALA A 22 6.81 -53.45 1.76
N CYS A 23 7.15 -54.66 2.19
CA CYS A 23 6.93 -55.85 1.39
C CYS A 23 5.42 -56.16 1.34
N ALA A 24 4.75 -55.98 0.20
CA ALA A 24 3.57 -56.76 -0.20
C ALA A 24 3.13 -56.52 -1.67
N SER A 25 3.19 -57.60 -2.46
CA SER A 25 2.26 -58.06 -3.51
C SER A 25 1.52 -57.06 -4.44
N ASP A 26 1.69 -57.26 -5.75
CA ASP A 26 0.84 -56.80 -6.85
C ASP A 26 0.49 -55.29 -6.92
N GLY A 27 1.50 -54.44 -7.15
CA GLY A 27 1.39 -53.23 -8.00
C GLY A 27 0.19 -52.29 -7.82
N ASP A 28 -0.37 -52.19 -6.61
CA ASP A 28 -1.30 -51.12 -6.21
C ASP A 28 -0.41 -50.00 -5.66
N GLY A 29 -0.41 -48.81 -6.28
CA GLY A 29 0.46 -47.68 -5.87
C GLY A 29 0.42 -47.39 -4.36
N SER A 30 1.41 -46.67 -3.84
CA SER A 30 1.51 -46.41 -2.40
C SER A 30 0.53 -45.32 -1.94
N ALA A 31 0.38 -45.17 -0.63
CA ALA A 31 -0.29 -44.01 -0.05
C ALA A 31 0.51 -42.74 -0.39
N ILE A 32 -0.19 -41.62 -0.52
CA ILE A 32 0.42 -40.32 -0.81
C ILE A 32 -0.20 -39.22 0.05
N GLY A 33 0.59 -38.20 0.35
CA GLY A 33 0.08 -36.97 0.94
C GLY A 33 -0.78 -36.17 -0.04
N PHE A 34 -1.83 -35.51 0.45
CA PHE A 34 -2.66 -34.63 -0.38
C PHE A 34 -1.84 -33.48 -0.96
N ASN A 35 -1.10 -32.76 -0.12
CA ASN A 35 -0.30 -31.62 -0.55
C ASN A 35 0.91 -32.06 -1.37
N GLU A 36 1.53 -33.20 -1.03
CA GLU A 36 2.59 -33.83 -1.82
C GLU A 36 2.20 -34.01 -3.29
N ILE A 37 0.98 -34.49 -3.59
CA ILE A 37 0.53 -34.67 -4.97
C ILE A 37 -0.06 -33.39 -5.57
N THR A 38 -0.89 -32.64 -4.85
CA THR A 38 -1.61 -31.50 -5.45
C THR A 38 -0.75 -30.24 -5.61
N ARG A 39 0.40 -30.18 -4.93
CA ARG A 39 1.31 -29.01 -4.97
C ARG A 39 2.68 -29.37 -5.55
N ALA A 40 2.86 -30.58 -6.04
CA ALA A 40 4.08 -30.99 -6.71
C ALA A 40 4.29 -30.17 -8.00
N GLN A 41 5.54 -29.76 -8.24
CA GLN A 41 5.95 -29.12 -9.50
C GLN A 41 6.19 -30.18 -10.58
N SER A 42 6.17 -29.80 -11.86
CA SER A 42 6.27 -30.72 -13.02
C SER A 42 7.39 -31.77 -12.90
N ASP A 43 8.57 -31.38 -12.39
CA ASP A 43 9.73 -32.28 -12.23
C ASP A 43 9.53 -33.38 -11.18
N THR A 44 8.73 -33.12 -10.13
CA THR A 44 8.45 -34.07 -9.04
C THR A 44 7.07 -34.71 -9.16
N LEU A 45 6.15 -34.05 -9.88
CA LEU A 45 4.78 -34.50 -10.10
C LEU A 45 4.74 -35.83 -10.84
N THR A 46 5.59 -36.01 -11.86
CA THR A 46 5.69 -37.28 -12.59
C THR A 46 5.94 -38.46 -11.64
N SER A 47 6.94 -38.34 -10.75
CA SER A 47 7.27 -39.38 -9.79
C SER A 47 6.16 -39.60 -8.75
N ALA A 48 5.52 -38.52 -8.27
CA ALA A 48 4.38 -38.61 -7.38
C ALA A 48 3.18 -39.33 -8.03
N CYS A 49 2.88 -39.02 -9.28
CA CYS A 49 1.82 -39.64 -10.08
C CYS A 49 2.11 -41.13 -10.33
N GLU A 50 3.33 -41.49 -10.72
CA GLU A 50 3.71 -42.89 -10.92
C GLU A 50 3.69 -43.69 -9.61
N GLN A 51 4.13 -43.08 -8.51
CA GLN A 51 4.08 -43.71 -7.19
C GLN A 51 2.63 -43.98 -6.73
N PHE A 52 1.73 -43.02 -6.97
CA PHE A 52 0.35 -43.07 -6.46
C PHE A 52 -0.62 -43.83 -7.38
N TYR A 53 -0.61 -43.54 -8.68
CA TYR A 53 -1.49 -44.14 -9.68
C TYR A 53 -0.86 -45.33 -10.41
N GLY A 54 0.47 -45.34 -10.53
CA GLY A 54 1.22 -46.33 -11.30
C GLY A 54 1.81 -45.77 -12.59
N GLU A 55 2.72 -46.53 -13.20
CA GLU A 55 3.29 -46.21 -14.52
C GLU A 55 2.19 -46.15 -15.61
N PRO A 56 2.39 -45.41 -16.72
CA PRO A 56 1.38 -45.26 -17.77
C PRO A 56 0.75 -46.59 -18.27
N LYS A 57 1.56 -47.65 -18.40
CA LYS A 57 1.07 -49.00 -18.79
C LYS A 57 0.14 -49.62 -17.74
N GLN A 58 0.42 -49.38 -16.47
CA GLN A 58 -0.41 -49.84 -15.36
C GLN A 58 -1.73 -49.08 -15.36
N VAL A 59 -1.69 -47.75 -15.53
CA VAL A 59 -2.89 -46.90 -15.65
C VAL A 59 -3.77 -47.36 -16.81
N ALA A 60 -3.21 -47.56 -18.01
CA ALA A 60 -3.93 -48.09 -19.17
C ALA A 60 -4.61 -49.44 -18.86
N SER A 61 -3.88 -50.38 -18.24
CA SER A 61 -4.42 -51.68 -17.84
C SER A 61 -5.55 -51.59 -16.80
N ARG A 62 -5.44 -50.66 -15.84
CA ARG A 62 -6.46 -50.44 -14.79
C ARG A 62 -7.74 -49.86 -15.38
N LEU A 63 -7.61 -48.94 -16.33
CA LEU A 63 -8.72 -48.34 -17.08
C LEU A 63 -9.28 -49.28 -18.16
N GLY A 64 -8.59 -50.39 -18.47
CA GLY A 64 -9.01 -51.33 -19.50
C GLY A 64 -8.82 -50.77 -20.91
N LEU A 65 -7.82 -49.92 -21.10
CA LEU A 65 -7.51 -49.32 -22.38
C LEU A 65 -6.59 -50.25 -23.18
N SER A 66 -6.88 -50.35 -24.47
CA SER A 66 -6.04 -51.05 -25.44
C SER A 66 -4.96 -50.14 -26.06
N LEU A 67 -4.73 -48.96 -25.48
CA LEU A 67 -3.86 -47.90 -25.99
C LEU A 67 -2.59 -47.78 -25.14
N GLU A 68 -1.50 -47.35 -25.77
CA GLU A 68 -0.31 -46.90 -25.06
C GLU A 68 -0.54 -45.48 -24.54
N LEU A 69 -0.17 -45.26 -23.26
CA LEU A 69 -0.18 -43.96 -22.61
C LEU A 69 1.25 -43.53 -22.34
N GLU A 70 1.49 -42.23 -22.46
CA GLU A 70 2.70 -41.55 -22.03
C GLU A 70 2.35 -40.44 -21.05
N TYR A 71 3.26 -40.11 -20.14
CA TYR A 71 3.05 -39.00 -19.21
C TYR A 71 3.21 -37.68 -19.96
N ALA A 72 2.33 -36.71 -19.71
CA ALA A 72 2.35 -35.39 -20.36
C ALA A 72 2.80 -34.30 -19.38
N PRO A 73 4.12 -34.06 -19.24
CA PRO A 73 4.65 -33.13 -18.24
C PRO A 73 4.25 -31.67 -18.52
N ASP A 74 4.14 -31.28 -19.80
CA ASP A 74 3.88 -29.89 -20.20
C ASP A 74 2.39 -29.49 -20.13
N GLY A 75 1.47 -30.47 -20.01
CA GLY A 75 0.03 -30.24 -19.83
C GLY A 75 -0.43 -30.22 -18.37
N SER A 76 0.40 -30.78 -17.46
CA SER A 76 0.08 -30.93 -16.05
C SER A 76 -0.06 -29.57 -15.33
N ALA A 77 -1.29 -29.09 -15.22
CA ALA A 77 -1.63 -28.02 -14.28
C ALA A 77 -1.36 -28.51 -12.85
N ASN A 78 -0.68 -27.71 -12.03
CA ASN A 78 -0.30 -27.98 -10.63
C ASN A 78 -1.21 -29.01 -9.94
N GLY A 79 -0.69 -30.22 -9.72
CA GLY A 79 -1.41 -31.30 -9.03
C GLY A 79 -2.29 -32.22 -9.88
N THR A 80 -2.25 -32.09 -11.21
CA THR A 80 -2.97 -32.96 -12.15
C THR A 80 -2.02 -33.95 -12.82
N CYS A 81 -2.30 -35.24 -12.66
CA CYS A 81 -1.56 -36.30 -13.34
C CYS A 81 -2.15 -36.52 -14.74
N GLU A 82 -1.52 -35.93 -15.75
CA GLU A 82 -1.96 -36.01 -17.15
C GLU A 82 -1.22 -37.11 -17.92
N TYR A 83 -1.97 -37.92 -18.65
CA TYR A 83 -1.47 -38.95 -19.55
C TYR A 83 -2.06 -38.77 -20.95
N THR A 84 -1.22 -38.86 -21.97
CA THR A 84 -1.64 -38.73 -23.36
C THR A 84 -1.48 -40.06 -24.08
N SER A 85 -2.45 -40.42 -24.91
CA SER A 85 -2.38 -41.61 -25.74
C SER A 85 -1.64 -41.35 -27.05
N GLN A 86 -1.31 -42.43 -27.77
CA GLN A 86 -0.78 -42.37 -29.14
C GLN A 86 -1.70 -41.67 -30.19
N TYR A 87 -2.91 -41.26 -29.81
CA TYR A 87 -3.88 -40.54 -30.66
C TYR A 87 -4.15 -39.11 -30.18
N ASP A 88 -3.32 -38.58 -29.28
CA ASP A 88 -3.47 -37.26 -28.66
C ASP A 88 -4.74 -37.10 -27.80
N ASP A 89 -5.38 -38.21 -27.41
CA ASP A 89 -6.44 -38.21 -26.38
C ASP A 89 -5.81 -38.11 -24.98
N THR A 90 -6.38 -37.32 -24.08
CA THR A 90 -5.85 -37.07 -22.72
C THR A 90 -6.65 -37.74 -21.62
N ILE A 91 -5.95 -38.10 -20.56
CA ILE A 91 -6.49 -38.66 -19.33
C ILE A 91 -5.94 -37.87 -18.15
N ASP A 92 -6.83 -37.21 -17.40
CA ASP A 92 -6.44 -36.40 -16.26
C ASP A 92 -6.90 -37.10 -14.96
N LEU A 93 -5.96 -37.37 -14.07
CA LEU A 93 -6.21 -37.90 -12.74
C LEU A 93 -5.94 -36.82 -11.68
N VAL A 94 -6.97 -36.48 -10.89
CA VAL A 94 -6.94 -35.34 -9.97
C VAL A 94 -7.33 -35.78 -8.57
N VAL A 95 -6.61 -35.30 -7.57
CA VAL A 95 -7.00 -35.36 -6.16
C VAL A 95 -7.61 -34.03 -5.75
N SER A 96 -8.75 -34.04 -5.06
CA SER A 96 -9.43 -32.80 -4.64
C SER A 96 -10.08 -32.94 -3.27
N GLU A 97 -10.10 -31.86 -2.50
CA GLU A 97 -10.87 -31.80 -1.26
C GLU A 97 -12.38 -31.61 -1.53
N LYS A 98 -12.71 -30.90 -2.61
CA LYS A 98 -14.11 -30.66 -3.02
C LYS A 98 -14.55 -31.74 -4.00
N LYS A 99 -15.86 -32.00 -4.03
CA LYS A 99 -16.45 -32.95 -4.97
C LYS A 99 -16.20 -32.44 -6.41
N PRO A 100 -15.48 -33.17 -7.26
CA PRO A 100 -15.20 -32.72 -8.62
C PRO A 100 -16.48 -32.73 -9.47
N GLU A 101 -16.56 -31.78 -10.42
CA GLU A 101 -17.63 -31.69 -11.43
C GLU A 101 -17.06 -32.05 -12.80
N GLY A 102 -17.91 -32.59 -13.69
CA GLY A 102 -17.51 -32.98 -15.05
C GLY A 102 -16.63 -34.24 -15.14
N ASP A 103 -16.47 -34.98 -14.03
CA ASP A 103 -15.69 -36.21 -13.99
C ASP A 103 -16.39 -37.36 -14.72
N LEU A 104 -15.61 -38.19 -15.43
CA LEU A 104 -16.13 -39.44 -16.00
C LEU A 104 -16.31 -40.49 -14.89
N VAL A 105 -15.32 -40.59 -13.99
CA VAL A 105 -15.38 -41.45 -12.81
C VAL A 105 -14.77 -40.71 -11.63
N ARG A 106 -15.40 -40.80 -10.46
CA ARG A 106 -14.82 -40.37 -9.19
C ARG A 106 -15.06 -41.36 -8.08
N ALA A 107 -14.21 -41.26 -7.07
CA ALA A 107 -14.38 -41.92 -5.80
C ALA A 107 -14.10 -40.97 -4.64
N LYS A 108 -14.72 -41.24 -3.49
CA LYS A 108 -14.48 -40.52 -2.24
C LYS A 108 -13.75 -41.42 -1.26
N GLY A 109 -12.67 -40.91 -0.68
CA GLY A 109 -11.99 -41.48 0.48
C GLY A 109 -12.64 -41.04 1.79
N GLU A 110 -11.84 -40.91 2.83
CA GLU A 110 -12.30 -40.37 4.11
C GLU A 110 -12.54 -38.85 4.02
N LYS A 111 -11.53 -38.10 3.55
CA LYS A 111 -11.57 -36.65 3.38
C LYS A 111 -11.60 -36.23 1.90
N TYR A 112 -10.71 -36.79 1.09
CA TYR A 112 -10.49 -36.35 -0.29
C TYR A 112 -11.24 -37.17 -1.35
N TYR A 113 -11.36 -36.59 -2.53
CA TYR A 113 -11.85 -37.19 -3.75
C TYR A 113 -10.69 -37.49 -4.70
N VAL A 114 -10.85 -38.54 -5.47
CA VAL A 114 -10.03 -38.81 -6.66
C VAL A 114 -10.97 -38.87 -7.84
N ALA A 115 -10.66 -38.13 -8.91
CA ALA A 115 -11.44 -38.08 -10.13
C ALA A 115 -10.58 -38.36 -11.36
N LEU A 116 -11.27 -38.85 -12.38
CA LEU A 116 -10.75 -39.20 -13.68
C LEU A 116 -11.55 -38.43 -14.74
N TYR A 117 -10.82 -37.68 -15.55
CA TYR A 117 -11.30 -36.99 -16.72
C TYR A 117 -10.65 -37.59 -17.96
N THR A 118 -11.38 -37.56 -19.07
CA THR A 118 -10.91 -38.12 -20.35
C THR A 118 -11.38 -37.21 -21.47
N ARG A 119 -10.45 -36.72 -22.29
CA ARG A 119 -10.77 -35.88 -23.43
C ARG A 119 -10.21 -36.49 -24.70
N ASP A 120 -10.97 -36.45 -25.78
CA ASP A 120 -10.45 -36.79 -27.09
C ASP A 120 -9.57 -35.65 -27.63
N SER A 121 -8.84 -35.92 -28.72
CA SER A 121 -8.03 -34.92 -29.44
C SER A 121 -8.81 -33.68 -29.93
N SER A 122 -10.15 -33.71 -29.89
CA SER A 122 -11.02 -32.56 -30.20
C SER A 122 -11.55 -31.84 -28.96
N GLY A 123 -11.12 -32.25 -27.76
CA GLY A 123 -11.52 -31.68 -26.47
C GLY A 123 -12.88 -32.14 -25.94
N ASN A 124 -13.49 -33.16 -26.54
CA ASN A 124 -14.77 -33.72 -26.07
C ASN A 124 -14.55 -34.85 -25.07
N ASP A 125 -15.53 -35.10 -24.19
CA ASP A 125 -15.48 -36.23 -23.27
C ASP A 125 -15.34 -37.56 -24.02
N TRP A 126 -14.26 -38.28 -23.75
CA TRP A 126 -13.95 -39.55 -24.41
C TRP A 126 -14.49 -40.75 -23.61
N PRO A 127 -15.43 -41.55 -24.13
CA PRO A 127 -16.02 -42.68 -23.40
C PRO A 127 -15.19 -43.97 -23.44
N GLY A 128 -13.90 -43.92 -23.81
CA GLY A 128 -13.08 -45.09 -24.14
C GLY A 128 -12.74 -46.04 -22.98
N ILE A 129 -13.20 -45.77 -21.76
CA ILE A 129 -13.01 -46.66 -20.61
C ILE A 129 -13.94 -47.88 -20.76
N GLU A 130 -13.35 -49.01 -21.16
CA GLU A 130 -14.07 -50.27 -21.39
C GLU A 130 -14.73 -50.83 -20.11
N ASN A 131 -14.24 -50.46 -18.92
CA ASN A 131 -14.74 -50.97 -17.65
C ASN A 131 -14.79 -49.92 -16.54
N VAL A 132 -15.85 -49.10 -16.56
CA VAL A 132 -16.12 -48.05 -15.56
C VAL A 132 -16.18 -48.59 -14.13
N ASP A 133 -16.73 -49.77 -13.90
CA ASP A 133 -16.81 -50.36 -12.55
C ASP A 133 -15.43 -50.75 -11.99
N LYS A 134 -14.54 -51.25 -12.86
CA LYS A 134 -13.15 -51.53 -12.49
C LYS A 134 -12.39 -50.24 -12.19
N ALA A 135 -12.53 -49.22 -13.05
CA ALA A 135 -11.93 -47.91 -12.84
C ALA A 135 -12.42 -47.30 -11.51
N LYS A 136 -13.72 -47.35 -11.24
CA LYS A 136 -14.30 -46.84 -9.99
C LYS A 136 -13.74 -47.53 -8.74
N LYS A 137 -13.67 -48.86 -8.71
CA LYS A 137 -13.10 -49.60 -7.57
C LYS A 137 -11.62 -49.28 -7.35
N TRP A 138 -10.87 -49.09 -8.44
CA TRP A 138 -9.49 -48.67 -8.37
C TRP A 138 -9.36 -47.26 -7.79
N LEU A 139 -10.13 -46.28 -8.29
CA LEU A 139 -10.16 -44.91 -7.75
C LEU A 139 -10.64 -44.89 -6.29
N GLU A 140 -11.56 -45.77 -5.88
CA GLU A 140 -11.97 -45.93 -4.46
C GLU A 140 -10.82 -46.38 -3.58
N SER A 141 -9.96 -47.27 -4.07
CA SER A 141 -8.72 -47.62 -3.36
C SER A 141 -7.76 -46.42 -3.31
N ARG A 142 -7.59 -45.67 -4.41
CA ARG A 142 -6.71 -44.49 -4.45
C ARG A 142 -7.18 -43.40 -3.50
N ALA A 143 -8.46 -43.08 -3.51
CA ALA A 143 -9.02 -42.04 -2.65
C ALA A 143 -8.88 -42.35 -1.16
N LYS A 144 -8.94 -43.64 -0.76
CA LYS A 144 -8.65 -44.08 0.62
C LYS A 144 -7.17 -44.05 0.99
N ALA A 145 -6.29 -44.03 -0.01
CA ALA A 145 -4.84 -43.99 0.18
C ALA A 145 -4.28 -42.55 0.21
N VAL A 146 -5.13 -41.53 0.01
CA VAL A 146 -4.76 -40.13 0.21
C VAL A 146 -4.78 -39.80 1.70
N THR A 147 -3.68 -39.26 2.21
CA THR A 147 -3.51 -38.90 3.62
C THR A 147 -3.42 -37.39 3.79
N GLU A 148 -3.87 -36.87 4.93
CA GLU A 148 -3.58 -35.50 5.33
C GLU A 148 -2.11 -35.40 5.71
N ASP A 149 -1.39 -34.52 5.04
CA ASP A 149 0.06 -34.38 5.14
C ASP A 149 0.52 -32.93 5.33
N TYR A 150 -0.41 -31.98 5.52
CA TYR A 150 -0.11 -30.54 5.49
C TYR A 150 1.12 -30.16 6.34
N ASP A 151 1.16 -30.54 7.62
CA ASP A 151 2.29 -30.19 8.51
C ASP A 151 3.62 -30.81 8.04
N THR A 152 3.57 -32.03 7.49
CA THR A 152 4.78 -32.74 7.01
C THR A 152 5.26 -32.15 5.70
N TRP A 153 4.34 -31.85 4.78
CA TRP A 153 4.60 -31.16 3.53
C TRP A 153 5.17 -29.76 3.80
N LEU A 154 4.52 -28.98 4.66
CA LEU A 154 4.97 -27.64 5.04
C LEU A 154 6.40 -27.66 5.62
N ALA A 155 6.70 -28.62 6.50
CA ALA A 155 8.05 -28.79 7.06
C ALA A 155 9.10 -29.23 6.03
N SER A 156 8.68 -29.85 4.92
CA SER A 156 9.56 -30.28 3.83
C SER A 156 9.95 -29.16 2.87
N LEU A 157 9.20 -28.04 2.87
CA LEU A 157 9.49 -26.89 2.01
C LEU A 157 10.84 -26.26 2.39
N ASP A 158 11.51 -25.74 1.36
CA ASP A 158 12.70 -24.94 1.55
C ASP A 158 12.36 -23.67 2.36
N PRO A 159 13.15 -23.34 3.39
CA PRO A 159 12.98 -22.07 4.08
C PRO A 159 13.38 -20.92 3.16
N ALA A 160 12.58 -19.87 3.13
CA ALA A 160 12.98 -18.59 2.56
C ALA A 160 14.18 -18.03 3.33
N ASP A 161 14.95 -17.13 2.70
CA ASP A 161 16.02 -16.42 3.38
C ASP A 161 15.48 -15.59 4.56
N GLY A 162 16.29 -15.39 5.60
CA GLY A 162 15.86 -14.69 6.82
C GLY A 162 15.39 -13.24 6.56
N GLU A 163 15.94 -12.60 5.53
CA GLU A 163 15.59 -11.25 5.07
C GLU A 163 14.66 -11.27 3.86
N PHE A 164 13.97 -12.39 3.61
CA PHE A 164 13.10 -12.53 2.45
C PHE A 164 12.03 -11.43 2.38
N ALA A 165 11.89 -10.85 1.19
CA ALA A 165 10.80 -9.95 0.84
C ALA A 165 10.44 -10.17 -0.63
N ALA A 166 9.16 -10.04 -0.95
CA ALA A 166 8.65 -10.18 -2.31
C ALA A 166 7.41 -9.30 -2.55
N ARG A 167 7.21 -8.92 -3.82
CA ARG A 167 5.99 -8.29 -4.33
C ARG A 167 5.28 -9.26 -5.27
N GLY A 168 3.96 -9.32 -5.23
CA GLY A 168 3.20 -10.09 -6.23
C GLY A 168 1.71 -10.19 -5.98
N ASP A 169 0.94 -10.13 -7.06
CA ASP A 169 -0.54 -10.06 -7.04
C ASP A 169 -1.25 -11.35 -6.56
N GLN A 170 -0.47 -12.37 -6.17
CA GLN A 170 -0.96 -13.70 -5.81
C GLN A 170 -0.98 -13.96 -4.30
N PHE A 171 -0.53 -13.00 -3.47
CA PHE A 171 -0.66 -13.13 -2.03
C PHE A 171 -2.13 -12.89 -1.65
N ARG A 172 -2.90 -13.98 -1.54
CA ARG A 172 -4.30 -13.93 -1.11
C ARG A 172 -4.45 -14.79 0.13
N THR A 173 -5.00 -14.19 1.18
CA THR A 173 -5.48 -14.90 2.35
C THR A 173 -7.00 -14.88 2.36
N GLU A 174 -7.63 -15.87 2.99
CA GLU A 174 -9.10 -15.93 3.06
C GLU A 174 -9.68 -14.92 4.08
N GLU A 175 -8.84 -14.35 4.94
CA GLU A 175 -9.22 -13.39 5.98
C GLU A 175 -8.34 -12.12 5.87
N ALA A 176 -8.86 -11.11 5.17
CA ALA A 176 -8.29 -9.77 5.19
C ALA A 176 -8.75 -9.04 6.46
N GLY A 177 -7.84 -8.28 7.08
CA GLY A 177 -8.15 -7.38 8.20
C GLY A 177 -8.93 -6.15 7.77
N GLU A 178 -9.22 -5.26 8.71
CA GLU A 178 -9.78 -3.95 8.39
C GLU A 178 -8.70 -3.09 7.70
N SER A 179 -9.10 -2.34 6.68
CA SER A 179 -8.20 -1.42 5.98
C SER A 179 -8.03 -0.11 6.76
N GLY A 180 -6.84 0.46 6.69
CA GLY A 180 -6.50 1.77 7.25
C GLY A 180 -5.91 2.70 6.20
N ALA A 181 -6.09 4.01 6.37
CA ALA A 181 -5.62 5.01 5.41
C ALA A 181 -4.75 6.08 6.11
N LEU A 182 -3.46 6.06 5.78
CA LEU A 182 -2.50 7.08 6.18
C LEU A 182 -2.55 8.25 5.20
N THR A 183 -3.14 9.37 5.60
CA THR A 183 -3.11 10.61 4.83
C THR A 183 -1.88 11.41 5.20
N THR A 184 -1.10 11.78 4.19
CA THR A 184 0.14 12.56 4.31
C THR A 184 0.04 13.85 3.48
N PRO A 185 0.97 14.82 3.61
CA PRO A 185 0.95 16.06 2.82
C PRO A 185 1.12 15.88 1.30
N GLY A 186 1.44 14.68 0.82
CA GLY A 186 1.68 14.40 -0.61
C GLY A 186 0.92 13.21 -1.17
N SER A 187 0.43 12.31 -0.32
CA SER A 187 -0.23 11.08 -0.76
C SER A 187 -1.21 10.57 0.29
N THR A 188 -2.13 9.71 -0.13
CA THR A 188 -2.85 8.82 0.77
C THR A 188 -2.37 7.40 0.54
N VAL A 189 -1.90 6.76 1.61
CA VAL A 189 -1.49 5.36 1.58
C VAL A 189 -2.53 4.51 2.29
N THR A 190 -3.16 3.61 1.56
CA THR A 190 -4.09 2.62 2.12
C THR A 190 -3.34 1.33 2.36
N VAL A 191 -3.52 0.77 3.57
CA VAL A 191 -3.00 -0.53 3.97
C VAL A 191 -4.17 -1.46 4.23
N LEU A 192 -4.13 -2.64 3.62
CA LEU A 192 -5.00 -3.75 3.96
C LEU A 192 -4.15 -4.91 4.47
N PRO A 193 -4.14 -5.18 5.79
CA PRO A 193 -3.47 -6.34 6.35
C PRO A 193 -4.11 -7.61 5.80
N LEU A 194 -3.31 -8.47 5.20
CA LEU A 194 -3.76 -9.79 4.74
C LEU A 194 -3.40 -10.89 5.75
N GLY A 195 -2.80 -10.54 6.88
CA GLY A 195 -2.46 -11.46 7.96
C GLY A 195 -1.11 -12.17 7.75
N THR A 196 -1.01 -13.40 8.25
CA THR A 196 0.19 -14.23 8.17
C THR A 196 -0.10 -15.51 7.41
N ALA A 197 0.85 -15.97 6.59
CA ALA A 197 0.77 -17.26 5.91
C ALA A 197 1.92 -18.16 6.34
N ASP A 198 1.64 -19.47 6.33
CA ASP A 198 2.62 -20.49 6.66
C ASP A 198 3.61 -20.77 5.51
N TYR A 199 3.28 -20.36 4.28
CA TYR A 199 4.16 -20.47 3.12
C TYR A 199 3.79 -19.42 2.04
N VAL A 200 4.70 -19.22 1.08
CA VAL A 200 4.50 -18.41 -0.14
C VAL A 200 4.83 -19.21 -1.39
N VAL A 201 4.36 -18.73 -2.53
CA VAL A 201 4.79 -19.22 -3.85
C VAL A 201 5.46 -18.08 -4.60
N VAL A 202 6.74 -18.24 -4.91
CA VAL A 202 7.54 -17.25 -5.68
C VAL A 202 8.10 -17.95 -6.90
N ASP A 203 7.79 -17.44 -8.09
CA ASP A 203 8.21 -18.02 -9.37
C ASP A 203 7.93 -19.54 -9.44
N GLY A 204 6.75 -19.94 -8.96
CA GLY A 204 6.30 -21.33 -8.89
C GLY A 204 6.84 -22.13 -7.70
N THR A 205 7.84 -21.62 -6.96
CA THR A 205 8.49 -22.31 -5.85
C THR A 205 7.80 -22.04 -4.52
N TYR A 206 7.43 -23.12 -3.81
CA TYR A 206 6.84 -23.05 -2.48
C TYR A 206 7.93 -22.85 -1.42
N LEU A 207 7.84 -21.77 -0.65
CA LEU A 207 8.79 -21.45 0.42
C LEU A 207 8.06 -21.31 1.76
N ARG A 208 8.63 -21.86 2.83
CA ARG A 208 8.17 -21.61 4.21
C ARG A 208 9.00 -20.48 4.85
N PRO A 209 8.52 -19.85 5.94
CA PRO A 209 9.36 -18.95 6.71
C PRO A 209 10.61 -19.67 7.25
N ALA A 210 11.74 -18.96 7.29
CA ALA A 210 12.91 -19.42 8.02
C ALA A 210 12.59 -19.69 9.50
N ASP A 211 13.41 -20.52 10.14
CA ASP A 211 13.24 -20.86 11.55
C ASP A 211 13.28 -19.58 12.42
N GLY A 212 12.24 -19.37 13.24
CA GLY A 212 12.09 -18.17 14.06
C GLY A 212 11.49 -16.95 13.34
N GLN A 213 11.17 -17.07 12.05
CA GLN A 213 10.51 -16.02 11.25
C GLN A 213 9.04 -16.38 10.96
N ARG A 214 8.27 -15.39 10.52
CA ARG A 214 6.92 -15.51 9.95
C ARG A 214 6.80 -14.60 8.74
N PHE A 215 5.91 -14.93 7.81
CA PHE A 215 5.55 -14.01 6.74
C PHE A 215 4.43 -13.07 7.18
N VAL A 216 4.56 -11.81 6.78
CA VAL A 216 3.56 -10.75 6.94
C VAL A 216 3.16 -10.26 5.57
N PHE A 217 1.85 -10.17 5.33
CA PHE A 217 1.27 -9.74 4.07
C PHE A 217 0.43 -8.49 4.25
N ALA A 218 0.58 -7.55 3.33
CA ALA A 218 -0.27 -6.39 3.24
C ALA A 218 -0.42 -5.96 1.78
N ASP A 219 -1.63 -5.55 1.42
CA ASP A 219 -1.82 -4.76 0.20
C ASP A 219 -1.59 -3.30 0.53
N LEU A 220 -0.77 -2.66 -0.30
CA LEU A 220 -0.53 -1.23 -0.28
C LEU A 220 -1.17 -0.59 -1.50
N THR A 221 -1.90 0.49 -1.31
CA THR A 221 -2.32 1.37 -2.39
C THR A 221 -1.85 2.78 -2.08
N VAL A 222 -0.97 3.31 -2.93
CA VAL A 222 -0.49 4.70 -2.82
C VAL A 222 -1.21 5.54 -3.85
N VAL A 223 -1.89 6.59 -3.39
CA VAL A 223 -2.54 7.59 -4.25
C VAL A 223 -1.87 8.93 -4.01
N ASP A 224 -1.07 9.38 -4.97
CA ASP A 224 -0.40 10.68 -4.89
C ASP A 224 -1.40 11.82 -5.14
N ASP A 225 -1.28 12.91 -4.37
CA ASP A 225 -2.01 14.14 -4.67
C ASP A 225 -1.29 14.87 -5.81
N ALA A 226 -1.93 14.90 -6.98
CA ALA A 226 -1.40 15.55 -8.18
C ALA A 226 -1.09 17.05 -8.00
N ARG A 227 -1.57 17.68 -6.92
CA ARG A 227 -1.30 19.09 -6.58
C ARG A 227 -0.09 19.26 -5.67
N SER A 228 0.44 18.19 -5.09
CA SER A 228 1.52 18.24 -4.13
C SER A 228 2.89 18.17 -4.81
N THR A 229 3.82 19.03 -4.38
CA THR A 229 5.24 18.97 -4.77
C THR A 229 6.10 18.28 -3.71
N ASN A 230 5.45 17.69 -2.71
CA ASN A 230 6.09 17.07 -1.56
C ASN A 230 6.59 15.67 -1.93
N GLU A 231 7.91 15.50 -2.03
CA GLU A 231 8.51 14.17 -2.16
C GLU A 231 8.52 13.45 -0.80
N LEU A 232 7.88 12.30 -0.74
CA LEU A 232 7.83 11.45 0.44
C LEU A 232 8.90 10.37 0.37
N ALA A 233 9.60 10.17 1.47
CA ALA A 233 10.44 9.00 1.67
C ALA A 233 9.63 7.93 2.41
N TYR A 234 9.55 6.72 1.85
CA TYR A 234 8.91 5.58 2.47
C TYR A 234 9.96 4.65 3.08
N GLU A 235 9.68 4.10 4.25
CA GLU A 235 10.53 3.15 4.96
C GLU A 235 9.66 2.07 5.63
N LEU A 236 10.03 0.80 5.52
CA LEU A 236 9.45 -0.26 6.35
C LEU A 236 10.22 -0.39 7.67
N ARG A 237 9.50 -0.54 8.78
CA ARG A 237 10.07 -0.80 10.10
C ARG A 237 9.50 -2.06 10.74
N VAL A 238 10.33 -2.75 11.51
CA VAL A 238 9.94 -3.87 12.38
C VAL A 238 10.26 -3.48 13.81
N ASP A 239 9.25 -3.42 14.67
CA ASP A 239 9.37 -2.94 16.06
C ASP A 239 10.12 -1.59 16.18
N GLY A 240 9.84 -0.67 15.25
CA GLY A 240 10.44 0.67 15.20
C GLY A 240 11.88 0.72 14.70
N GLN A 241 12.47 -0.39 14.25
CA GLN A 241 13.79 -0.42 13.59
C GLN A 241 13.63 -0.57 12.07
N PRO A 242 14.53 -0.01 11.25
CA PRO A 242 14.50 -0.23 9.80
C PRO A 242 14.46 -1.71 9.45
N ALA A 243 13.55 -2.11 8.56
CA ALA A 243 13.54 -3.45 7.98
C ALA A 243 14.77 -3.64 7.07
N GLY A 244 15.14 -4.89 6.81
CA GLY A 244 16.31 -5.25 5.99
C GLY A 244 16.21 -4.77 4.54
N ASP A 245 17.35 -4.74 3.84
CA ASP A 245 17.50 -4.15 2.51
C ASP A 245 16.50 -4.69 1.49
N ALA A 246 16.24 -6.01 1.50
CA ALA A 246 15.26 -6.63 0.62
C ALA A 246 13.83 -6.10 0.84
N ALA A 247 13.43 -5.86 2.09
CA ALA A 247 12.12 -5.28 2.38
C ALA A 247 12.02 -3.84 1.87
N GLN A 248 13.10 -3.06 1.99
CA GLN A 248 13.13 -1.68 1.46
C GLN A 248 13.12 -1.66 -0.08
N GLU A 249 13.81 -2.59 -0.73
CA GLU A 249 13.81 -2.71 -2.20
C GLU A 249 12.41 -3.01 -2.73
N VAL A 250 11.72 -3.98 -2.10
CA VAL A 250 10.35 -4.32 -2.46
C VAL A 250 9.39 -3.16 -2.18
N LEU A 251 9.55 -2.45 -1.07
CA LEU A 251 8.78 -1.25 -0.76
C LEU A 251 8.94 -0.17 -1.84
N ALA A 252 10.18 0.14 -2.22
CA ALA A 252 10.47 1.15 -3.23
C ALA A 252 9.78 0.83 -4.56
N GLY A 253 9.74 -0.46 -4.93
CA GLY A 253 8.97 -0.92 -6.09
C GLY A 253 7.45 -0.80 -5.90
N ALA A 254 6.93 -1.06 -4.71
CA ALA A 254 5.50 -0.99 -4.39
C ALA A 254 4.95 0.43 -4.31
N THR A 255 5.77 1.40 -3.89
CA THR A 255 5.39 2.82 -3.83
C THR A 255 5.66 3.56 -5.15
N ALA A 256 6.26 2.89 -6.14
CA ALA A 256 6.41 3.44 -7.47
C ALA A 256 5.09 3.33 -8.27
N ASP A 257 4.73 4.41 -8.97
CA ASP A 257 3.67 4.47 -10.00
C ASP A 257 2.20 4.38 -9.54
N GLY A 258 1.85 4.81 -8.32
CA GLY A 258 0.46 4.97 -7.89
C GLY A 258 -0.39 3.70 -7.98
N ALA A 259 0.26 2.53 -7.96
CA ALA A 259 -0.35 1.23 -8.16
C ALA A 259 -0.67 0.56 -6.81
N THR A 260 -1.64 -0.35 -6.83
CA THR A 260 -1.80 -1.31 -5.73
C THR A 260 -0.71 -2.38 -5.85
N ALA A 261 -0.08 -2.71 -4.73
CA ALA A 261 0.95 -3.74 -4.66
C ALA A 261 0.75 -4.59 -3.40
N SER A 262 0.76 -5.91 -3.56
CA SER A 262 0.81 -6.85 -2.45
C SER A 262 2.25 -7.11 -2.05
N LEU A 263 2.53 -6.91 -0.76
CA LEU A 263 3.82 -7.16 -0.15
C LEU A 263 3.80 -8.46 0.65
N CYS A 264 4.91 -9.18 0.62
CA CYS A 264 5.23 -10.23 1.57
C CYS A 264 6.61 -9.96 2.15
N ILE A 265 6.74 -9.91 3.47
CA ILE A 265 8.03 -9.79 4.14
C ILE A 265 8.20 -10.85 5.23
N SER A 266 9.42 -11.34 5.39
CA SER A 266 9.83 -12.21 6.50
C SER A 266 10.23 -11.36 7.69
N VAL A 267 9.59 -11.60 8.83
CA VAL A 267 9.87 -10.89 10.09
C VAL A 267 9.96 -11.85 11.27
N PRO A 268 10.67 -11.48 12.37
CA PRO A 268 10.75 -12.34 13.54
C PRO A 268 9.37 -12.72 14.07
N LYS A 269 9.18 -13.98 14.50
CA LYS A 269 7.89 -14.44 15.07
C LYS A 269 7.43 -13.61 16.28
N GLY A 270 8.36 -13.00 16.99
CA GLY A 270 8.10 -12.12 18.13
C GLY A 270 7.89 -10.64 17.79
N ALA A 271 7.95 -10.25 16.50
CA ALA A 271 7.73 -8.88 16.09
C ALA A 271 6.32 -8.43 16.47
N ALA A 272 6.23 -7.37 17.26
CA ALA A 272 4.98 -6.78 17.75
C ALA A 272 4.32 -5.93 16.67
N ASP A 273 5.11 -5.19 15.89
CA ASP A 273 4.62 -4.38 14.78
C ASP A 273 5.52 -4.42 13.55
N VAL A 274 4.89 -4.20 12.40
CA VAL A 274 5.53 -3.93 11.12
C VAL A 274 4.86 -2.69 10.55
N SER A 275 5.57 -1.58 10.47
CA SER A 275 4.97 -0.30 10.06
C SER A 275 5.55 0.19 8.73
N LEU A 276 4.68 0.77 7.91
CA LEU A 276 5.08 1.65 6.82
C LEU A 276 5.18 3.07 7.36
N VAL A 277 6.35 3.66 7.25
CA VAL A 277 6.63 5.05 7.63
C VAL A 277 6.72 5.90 6.37
N ALA A 278 5.93 6.97 6.31
CA ALA A 278 6.03 8.02 5.30
C ALA A 278 6.65 9.26 5.95
N ALA A 279 7.76 9.75 5.39
CA ALA A 279 8.53 10.85 5.96
C ALA A 279 8.72 12.00 4.96
N ILE A 280 8.68 13.23 5.49
CA ILE A 280 8.89 14.46 4.74
C ILE A 280 9.61 15.51 5.61
N GLY A 281 10.76 16.01 5.14
CA GLY A 281 11.53 17.09 5.79
C GLY A 281 11.75 16.98 7.31
N GLY A 282 11.83 15.75 7.84
CA GLY A 282 12.03 15.47 9.27
C GLY A 282 10.76 15.13 10.05
N ALA A 283 9.58 15.30 9.45
CA ALA A 283 8.33 14.73 9.93
C ALA A 283 8.16 13.28 9.43
N ALA A 284 7.54 12.43 10.24
CA ALA A 284 7.20 11.07 9.88
C ALA A 284 5.81 10.71 10.40
N GLN A 285 5.05 9.97 9.61
CA GLN A 285 3.79 9.35 10.01
C GLN A 285 3.87 7.87 9.68
N ALA A 286 3.25 7.01 10.48
CA ALA A 286 3.33 5.57 10.30
C ALA A 286 1.96 4.90 10.29
N ILE A 287 1.87 3.75 9.63
CA ILE A 287 0.71 2.86 9.63
C ILE A 287 1.17 1.41 9.76
N SER A 288 0.52 0.64 10.63
CA SER A 288 0.83 -0.78 10.83
C SER A 288 0.36 -1.61 9.63
N LEU A 289 1.23 -2.46 9.10
CA LEU A 289 0.91 -3.50 8.13
C LEU A 289 0.18 -4.69 8.75
N LEU A 290 0.20 -4.83 10.08
CA LEU A 290 -0.47 -5.92 10.79
C LEU A 290 -1.91 -5.57 11.15
N THR A 291 -2.16 -4.33 11.57
CA THR A 291 -3.47 -3.90 12.11
C THR A 291 -4.12 -2.78 11.32
N ALA A 292 -3.40 -2.16 10.38
CA ALA A 292 -3.81 -0.93 9.70
C ALA A 292 -4.04 0.27 10.62
N GLU A 293 -3.64 0.17 11.89
CA GLU A 293 -3.70 1.29 12.84
C GLU A 293 -2.65 2.35 12.47
N ILE A 294 -3.06 3.61 12.57
CA ILE A 294 -2.22 4.76 12.27
C ILE A 294 -1.46 5.16 13.54
N GLU A 295 -0.15 5.27 13.42
CA GLU A 295 0.77 5.66 14.49
C GLU A 295 1.40 7.02 14.15
N ASP A 296 0.60 8.08 14.24
CA ASP A 296 1.05 9.43 13.87
C ASP A 296 0.52 10.57 14.75
N ASP A 297 0.09 10.28 15.99
CA ASP A 297 -0.45 11.28 16.92
C ASP A 297 -1.64 12.10 16.36
N GLY A 298 -2.41 11.55 15.42
CA GLY A 298 -3.60 12.18 14.84
C GLY A 298 -3.31 13.13 13.67
N ARG A 299 -2.10 13.11 13.12
CA ARG A 299 -1.68 13.98 12.01
C ARG A 299 -2.40 13.66 10.71
N SER A 300 -2.65 12.39 10.43
CA SER A 300 -3.43 11.92 9.28
C SER A 300 -4.86 12.44 9.36
N GLU A 301 -5.50 12.31 10.52
CA GLU A 301 -6.87 12.82 10.74
C GLU A 301 -6.93 14.35 10.62
N LEU A 302 -5.90 15.06 11.11
CA LEU A 302 -5.82 16.52 10.95
C LEU A 302 -5.73 16.93 9.49
N LEU A 303 -4.90 16.27 8.68
CA LEU A 303 -4.81 16.54 7.23
C LEU A 303 -6.11 16.23 6.50
N GLN A 304 -6.78 15.12 6.82
CA GLN A 304 -8.10 14.82 6.24
C GLN A 304 -9.13 15.91 6.54
N LYS A 305 -8.98 16.59 7.68
CA LYS A 305 -9.83 17.72 8.12
C LYS A 305 -9.27 19.09 7.73
N ASP A 306 -8.17 19.17 6.97
CA ASP A 306 -7.59 20.46 6.62
C ASP A 306 -8.45 21.20 5.60
N PHE A 307 -8.64 22.48 5.86
CA PHE A 307 -9.41 23.39 5.03
C PHE A 307 -8.55 23.80 3.83
N ALA A 308 -8.50 22.98 2.80
CA ALA A 308 -8.03 23.41 1.48
C ALA A 308 -9.13 24.23 0.78
N GLY A 309 -9.67 25.25 1.46
CA GLY A 309 -10.59 26.22 0.90
C GLY A 309 -9.83 27.53 0.73
N GLY A 310 -9.18 27.70 -0.41
CA GLY A 310 -8.69 29.02 -0.81
C GLY A 310 -9.91 29.92 -0.97
N ALA A 311 -10.08 30.88 -0.07
CA ALA A 311 -11.05 31.94 -0.25
C ALA A 311 -10.34 33.11 -0.92
N ASP A 312 -10.89 33.62 -2.02
CA ASP A 312 -10.60 34.98 -2.45
C ASP A 312 -11.24 35.92 -1.42
N ALA A 313 -10.44 36.39 -0.47
CA ALA A 313 -10.93 37.41 0.46
C ALA A 313 -11.00 38.75 -0.28
N GLU A 314 -12.20 39.33 -0.41
CA GLU A 314 -12.36 40.69 -0.90
C GLU A 314 -11.71 41.65 0.10
N LEU A 315 -10.58 42.24 -0.29
CA LEU A 315 -9.84 43.18 0.55
C LEU A 315 -10.63 44.48 0.62
N MET A 316 -11.12 44.84 1.80
CA MET A 316 -11.64 46.18 2.02
C MET A 316 -10.52 47.22 1.82
N PHE A 317 -10.88 48.36 1.26
CA PHE A 317 -9.92 49.43 0.98
C PHE A 317 -9.14 49.84 2.25
N PRO A 318 -7.84 50.15 2.10
CA PRO A 318 -7.03 50.75 3.15
C PRO A 318 -7.75 51.91 3.84
N ARG A 319 -7.65 52.00 5.16
CA ARG A 319 -8.00 53.23 5.88
C ARG A 319 -6.71 53.90 6.34
N GLU A 320 -6.52 55.14 5.94
CA GLU A 320 -5.48 55.99 6.51
C GLU A 320 -5.92 56.36 7.93
N VAL A 321 -5.14 55.95 8.92
CA VAL A 321 -5.31 56.35 10.32
C VAL A 321 -4.19 57.31 10.62
N GLU A 322 -4.52 58.59 10.78
CA GLU A 322 -3.54 59.62 11.10
C GLU A 322 -2.99 59.41 12.52
N ALA A 323 -1.88 60.08 12.85
CA ALA A 323 -1.21 59.93 14.14
C ALA A 323 -2.08 60.26 15.37
N ASP A 324 -3.21 60.95 15.16
CA ASP A 324 -4.20 61.29 16.19
C ASP A 324 -5.36 60.28 16.31
N GLY A 325 -5.37 59.23 15.48
CA GLY A 325 -6.41 58.21 15.45
C GLY A 325 -7.65 58.60 14.63
N GLU A 326 -7.67 59.75 13.95
CA GLU A 326 -8.73 60.06 12.99
C GLU A 326 -8.55 59.24 11.71
N THR A 327 -9.65 58.66 11.23
CA THR A 327 -9.73 57.99 9.92
C THR A 327 -10.14 59.02 8.87
N SER A 328 -9.24 59.33 7.94
CA SER A 328 -9.60 60.19 6.82
C SER A 328 -10.36 59.37 5.76
N GLY A 329 -11.60 59.79 5.49
CA GLY A 329 -12.41 59.20 4.43
C GLY A 329 -11.97 59.78 3.09
N TRP A 330 -11.36 58.93 2.25
CA TRP A 330 -10.96 59.19 0.86
C TRP A 330 -9.69 60.03 0.68
N SER A 331 -8.54 59.37 0.72
CA SER A 331 -7.37 59.78 -0.05
C SER A 331 -7.10 58.74 -1.14
N ASN A 332 -6.82 59.20 -2.37
CA ASN A 332 -6.38 58.39 -3.52
C ASN A 332 -4.97 57.82 -3.24
N GLY A 333 -4.82 57.02 -2.19
CA GLY A 333 -3.56 56.40 -1.81
C GLY A 333 -3.14 55.40 -2.87
N SER A 334 -2.09 55.74 -3.63
CA SER A 334 -1.50 54.95 -4.71
C SER A 334 -1.19 53.50 -4.34
N TRP A 335 -1.05 53.19 -3.06
CA TRP A 335 -0.81 51.84 -2.53
C TRP A 335 -2.02 50.90 -2.60
N SER A 336 -3.26 51.40 -2.60
CA SER A 336 -4.44 50.53 -2.82
C SER A 336 -4.50 49.96 -4.24
N ARG A 337 -3.64 50.45 -5.15
CA ARG A 337 -3.44 49.92 -6.51
C ARG A 337 -2.21 49.04 -6.61
N ALA A 338 -1.42 48.87 -5.55
CA ALA A 338 -0.20 48.08 -5.57
C ALA A 338 -0.48 46.59 -5.31
N TYR A 339 -1.69 46.25 -4.90
CA TYR A 339 -2.13 44.89 -4.62
C TYR A 339 -3.54 44.68 -5.17
N SER A 340 -3.80 43.49 -5.69
CA SER A 340 -5.14 43.09 -6.09
C SER A 340 -6.07 43.11 -4.88
N THR A 341 -7.35 43.35 -5.11
CA THR A 341 -8.40 43.34 -4.09
C THR A 341 -8.74 41.93 -3.59
N SER A 342 -7.90 40.94 -3.89
CA SER A 342 -8.06 39.55 -3.49
C SER A 342 -6.79 39.05 -2.82
N ALA A 343 -6.93 38.33 -1.71
CA ALA A 343 -5.84 37.58 -1.10
C ALA A 343 -6.27 36.11 -0.96
N ALA A 344 -5.32 35.20 -1.17
CA ALA A 344 -5.55 33.78 -0.97
C ALA A 344 -5.17 33.39 0.46
N ILE A 345 -6.08 32.69 1.14
CA ILE A 345 -5.90 32.24 2.51
C ILE A 345 -6.01 30.74 2.59
N ALA A 346 -5.09 30.10 3.30
CA ALA A 346 -5.14 28.66 3.56
C ALA A 346 -4.75 28.37 5.00
N ALA A 347 -5.50 27.49 5.67
CA ALA A 347 -5.17 27.01 7.01
C ALA A 347 -4.83 25.51 6.93
N GLN A 348 -3.59 25.15 7.25
CA GLN A 348 -3.03 23.81 7.06
C GLN A 348 -2.33 23.33 8.34
N ALA A 349 -2.43 22.04 8.65
CA ALA A 349 -1.71 21.40 9.73
C ALA A 349 -0.22 21.20 9.39
N PHE A 350 0.14 21.09 8.11
CA PHE A 350 1.51 20.94 7.62
C PHE A 350 1.96 22.12 6.76
N SER A 351 3.22 22.56 6.92
CA SER A 351 3.83 23.60 6.09
C SER A 351 4.73 22.96 5.03
N SER A 352 4.35 23.04 3.76
CA SER A 352 5.19 22.54 2.65
C SER A 352 6.50 23.33 2.43
N VAL A 353 6.60 24.56 2.95
CA VAL A 353 7.82 25.36 2.78
C VAL A 353 8.79 25.12 3.92
N ALA A 354 8.30 25.13 5.17
CA ALA A 354 9.12 24.83 6.34
C ALA A 354 9.33 23.32 6.55
N GLN A 355 8.54 22.50 5.85
CA GLN A 355 8.54 21.04 5.92
C GLN A 355 8.32 20.51 7.34
N GLU A 356 7.39 21.12 8.07
CA GLU A 356 7.11 20.81 9.47
C GLU A 356 5.62 20.81 9.80
N TRP A 357 5.27 20.08 10.87
CA TRP A 357 3.93 20.07 11.45
C TRP A 357 3.71 21.26 12.38
N ALA A 358 2.49 21.80 12.35
CA ALA A 358 2.07 22.74 13.38
C ALA A 358 2.09 22.05 14.76
N PRO A 359 2.43 22.77 15.85
CA PRO A 359 2.30 22.24 17.20
C PRO A 359 0.87 21.76 17.51
N GLU A 360 0.74 20.86 18.47
CA GLU A 360 -0.56 20.33 18.89
C GLU A 360 -1.56 21.46 19.22
N GLY A 361 -2.79 21.31 18.74
CA GLY A 361 -3.84 22.31 18.90
C GLY A 361 -3.71 23.54 18.02
N GLN A 362 -2.71 23.62 17.14
CA GLN A 362 -2.45 24.77 16.26
C GLN A 362 -2.41 24.38 14.77
N ARG A 363 -2.49 25.39 13.89
CA ARG A 363 -2.38 25.27 12.42
C ARG A 363 -1.59 26.44 11.86
N PHE A 364 -0.97 26.24 10.70
CA PHE A 364 -0.39 27.32 9.91
C PHE A 364 -1.46 28.01 9.09
N LEU A 365 -1.59 29.31 9.26
CA LEU A 365 -2.40 30.17 8.39
C LEU A 365 -1.46 30.86 7.40
N GLY A 366 -1.62 30.56 6.12
CA GLY A 366 -0.98 31.27 5.02
C GLY A 366 -1.88 32.39 4.51
N LEU A 367 -1.30 33.57 4.29
CA LEU A 367 -1.94 34.70 3.61
C LEU A 367 -1.04 35.14 2.46
N THR A 368 -1.46 34.82 1.23
CA THR A 368 -0.78 35.26 0.01
C THR A 368 -1.40 36.55 -0.46
N LEU A 369 -0.58 37.59 -0.56
CA LEU A 369 -0.93 38.85 -1.19
C LEU A 369 -0.57 38.79 -2.67
N ASP A 370 -1.35 39.43 -3.52
CA ASP A 370 -1.12 39.47 -4.96
C ASP A 370 -0.72 40.90 -5.37
N PRO A 371 0.59 41.22 -5.41
CA PRO A 371 1.06 42.55 -5.75
C PRO A 371 0.97 42.83 -7.26
N ASP A 372 0.66 44.06 -7.64
CA ASP A 372 0.70 44.55 -9.03
C ASP A 372 2.15 44.56 -9.58
N SER A 373 3.16 44.70 -8.70
CA SER A 373 4.57 44.59 -9.06
C SER A 373 5.43 43.97 -7.93
N PRO A 374 6.51 43.21 -8.25
CA PRO A 374 7.38 42.60 -7.23
C PRO A 374 7.99 43.62 -6.24
N GLU A 375 8.21 44.87 -6.67
CA GLU A 375 8.75 45.93 -5.84
C GLU A 375 7.84 46.31 -4.67
N ASP A 376 6.53 46.10 -4.81
CA ASP A 376 5.55 46.43 -3.76
C ASP A 376 5.71 45.46 -2.57
N SER A 377 5.99 44.19 -2.83
CA SER A 377 6.27 43.19 -1.79
C SER A 377 7.62 43.38 -1.09
N ALA A 378 8.58 44.03 -1.74
CA ALA A 378 9.90 44.30 -1.16
C ALA A 378 9.87 45.31 0.00
N ALA A 379 8.78 46.09 0.12
CA ALA A 379 8.59 47.05 1.21
C ALA A 379 8.08 46.40 2.51
N LEU A 380 7.59 45.16 2.44
CA LEU A 380 7.00 44.43 3.55
C LEU A 380 8.03 43.64 4.33
N THR A 381 7.82 43.56 5.63
CA THR A 381 8.60 42.76 6.57
C THR A 381 7.69 41.96 7.49
N LEU A 382 8.29 41.01 8.20
CA LEU A 382 7.60 40.22 9.22
C LEU A 382 6.84 41.08 10.27
N ALA A 383 7.39 42.24 10.64
CA ALA A 383 6.80 43.12 11.65
C ALA A 383 5.51 43.80 11.15
N ASP A 384 5.27 43.77 9.84
CA ASP A 384 4.13 44.38 9.17
C ASP A 384 2.94 43.43 9.09
N ALA A 385 2.92 42.35 9.86
CA ALA A 385 1.85 41.40 9.78
C ALA A 385 1.49 40.82 11.14
N THR A 386 0.23 40.94 11.49
CA THR A 386 -0.40 40.35 12.66
C THR A 386 -1.78 39.89 12.23
N VAL A 387 -2.28 38.78 12.75
CA VAL A 387 -3.66 38.34 12.56
C VAL A 387 -4.36 38.32 13.92
N THR A 388 -5.59 38.80 14.00
CA THR A 388 -6.37 38.73 15.23
C THR A 388 -7.41 37.60 15.15
N ILE A 389 -7.49 36.74 16.15
CA ILE A 389 -8.52 35.69 16.25
C ILE A 389 -9.17 35.78 17.63
N ASN A 390 -10.50 35.93 17.67
CA ASN A 390 -11.27 36.09 18.91
C ASN A 390 -10.72 37.21 19.83
N GLY A 391 -10.18 38.29 19.25
CA GLY A 391 -9.59 39.42 19.97
C GLY A 391 -8.15 39.20 20.47
N GLN A 392 -7.54 38.05 20.18
CA GLN A 392 -6.14 37.77 20.46
C GLN A 392 -5.30 37.95 19.19
N ALA A 393 -4.20 38.69 19.29
CA ALA A 393 -3.30 38.96 18.17
C ALA A 393 -2.20 37.90 18.05
N TYR A 394 -1.90 37.49 16.83
CA TYR A 394 -0.90 36.50 16.45
C TYR A 394 0.06 37.14 15.44
N PRO A 395 1.33 37.41 15.81
CA PRO A 395 2.29 38.01 14.89
C PRO A 395 2.65 37.03 13.77
N ALA A 396 3.08 37.56 12.62
CA ALA A 396 3.64 36.72 11.56
C ALA A 396 4.88 35.97 12.06
N LEU A 397 4.96 34.70 11.67
CA LEU A 397 6.09 33.80 11.93
C LEU A 397 7.14 33.93 10.83
N THR A 398 6.70 34.03 9.57
CA THR A 398 7.57 34.19 8.39
C THR A 398 6.95 35.15 7.37
N TRP A 399 7.80 35.81 6.58
CA TRP A 399 7.45 36.56 5.38
C TRP A 399 8.30 36.03 4.22
N ASP A 400 7.65 35.57 3.15
CA ASP A 400 8.30 35.20 1.90
C ASP A 400 7.99 36.27 0.84
N PRO A 401 8.97 37.13 0.48
CA PRO A 401 8.76 38.20 -0.48
C PRO A 401 8.65 37.70 -1.93
N GLU A 402 9.13 36.49 -2.25
CA GLU A 402 9.01 35.91 -3.60
C GLU A 402 7.60 35.37 -3.83
N LEU A 403 7.00 34.79 -2.80
CA LEU A 403 5.63 34.27 -2.82
C LEU A 403 4.59 35.27 -2.31
N SER A 404 5.02 36.45 -1.85
CA SER A 404 4.18 37.44 -1.17
C SER A 404 3.33 36.83 -0.04
N LEU A 405 3.91 35.89 0.71
CA LEU A 405 3.22 35.02 1.65
C LEU A 405 3.62 35.32 3.11
N PHE A 406 2.65 35.73 3.91
CA PHE A 406 2.76 35.71 5.37
C PHE A 406 2.30 34.38 5.94
N ARG A 407 2.97 33.92 7.00
CA ARG A 407 2.50 32.79 7.80
C ARG A 407 2.26 33.18 9.24
N PHE A 408 1.23 32.59 9.82
CA PHE A 408 0.87 32.73 11.23
C PHE A 408 0.64 31.36 11.84
N LEU A 409 0.82 31.28 13.14
CA LEU A 409 0.48 30.09 13.90
C LEU A 409 -0.76 30.38 14.74
N ILE A 410 -1.84 29.67 14.45
CA ILE A 410 -3.19 29.96 14.97
C ILE A 410 -3.80 28.73 15.64
N PRO A 411 -4.80 28.87 16.53
CA PRO A 411 -5.53 27.72 17.07
C PRO A 411 -6.22 26.92 15.96
N SER A 412 -6.32 25.61 16.17
CA SER A 412 -6.89 24.64 15.21
C SER A 412 -8.41 24.71 15.04
N ASP A 413 -9.14 25.28 16.00
CA ASP A 413 -10.59 25.53 15.94
C ASP A 413 -10.91 27.02 16.17
N PRO A 414 -10.62 27.91 15.21
CA PRO A 414 -11.03 29.28 15.32
C PRO A 414 -12.48 29.37 14.83
N ALA A 415 -13.44 29.27 15.74
CA ALA A 415 -14.89 29.36 15.44
C ALA A 415 -15.35 30.67 14.75
N ARG A 416 -14.45 31.60 14.41
CA ARG A 416 -14.58 32.69 13.43
C ARG A 416 -13.18 33.29 13.24
N VAL A 417 -12.73 33.45 12.00
CA VAL A 417 -11.46 34.10 11.67
C VAL A 417 -11.77 35.50 11.16
N GLN A 418 -11.43 36.55 11.92
CA GLN A 418 -11.46 37.93 11.45
C GLN A 418 -10.00 38.39 11.25
N ILE A 419 -9.47 38.25 10.04
CA ILE A 419 -8.05 38.54 9.75
C ILE A 419 -7.80 40.04 9.62
N GLU A 420 -7.69 40.77 10.72
CA GLU A 420 -7.11 42.11 10.69
C GLU A 420 -5.60 42.01 10.49
N LEU A 421 -5.14 42.03 9.24
CA LEU A 421 -3.73 42.22 8.92
C LEU A 421 -3.38 43.70 9.15
N LYS A 422 -2.24 44.03 9.75
CA LYS A 422 -1.76 45.41 9.92
C LYS A 422 -0.36 45.55 9.33
N VAL A 423 -0.29 46.13 8.14
CA VAL A 423 0.95 46.41 7.42
C VAL A 423 1.40 47.85 7.69
N THR A 424 2.61 48.06 8.19
CA THR A 424 3.15 49.41 8.46
C THR A 424 4.47 49.58 7.70
N PRO A 425 4.40 49.72 6.36
CA PRO A 425 5.60 49.67 5.54
C PRO A 425 6.53 50.84 5.91
N ASP A 426 7.82 50.53 6.06
CA ASP A 426 8.83 51.55 6.25
C ASP A 426 8.99 52.32 4.94
N VAL A 427 8.33 53.47 4.86
CA VAL A 427 8.31 54.36 3.70
C VAL A 427 9.70 54.81 3.25
N SER A 428 10.72 54.72 4.11
CA SER A 428 12.11 54.99 3.71
C SER A 428 12.72 53.90 2.80
N ARG A 429 12.07 52.74 2.69
CA ARG A 429 12.49 51.59 1.87
C ARG A 429 11.78 51.52 0.53
N LEU A 430 10.76 52.35 0.32
CA LEU A 430 10.09 52.48 -0.97
C LEU A 430 11.04 53.17 -1.94
N SER A 431 11.66 52.40 -2.83
CA SER A 431 12.45 52.99 -3.92
C SER A 431 11.50 53.65 -4.92
N ASN A 432 11.94 54.75 -5.50
CA ASN A 432 11.19 55.74 -6.28
C ASN A 432 10.71 55.21 -7.65
N ALA A 433 10.08 54.03 -7.71
CA ALA A 433 9.59 53.42 -8.94
C ALA A 433 8.50 54.25 -9.64
N TRP A 434 7.93 55.23 -8.93
CA TRP A 434 6.92 56.15 -9.44
C TRP A 434 7.52 57.55 -9.56
N GLY A 435 7.90 57.92 -10.79
CA GLY A 435 8.61 59.16 -11.08
C GLY A 435 8.04 60.43 -10.42
N THR A 436 8.94 61.21 -9.82
CA THR A 436 8.84 62.67 -9.58
C THR A 436 7.63 63.19 -8.81
N VAL A 437 7.20 62.53 -7.74
CA VAL A 437 6.47 63.21 -6.66
C VAL A 437 7.00 62.72 -5.32
N ASP A 438 7.61 63.63 -4.55
CA ASP A 438 7.96 63.40 -3.15
C ASP A 438 6.66 63.30 -2.34
N TYR A 439 6.19 62.08 -2.07
CA TYR A 439 5.13 61.85 -1.10
C TYR A 439 5.75 61.66 0.28
N THR A 440 5.35 62.49 1.24
CA THR A 440 5.64 62.30 2.65
C THR A 440 4.41 61.64 3.25
N LEU A 441 4.48 60.32 3.50
CA LEU A 441 3.50 59.61 4.30
C LEU A 441 3.81 59.94 5.77
N ASP A 442 3.02 60.82 6.39
CA ASP A 442 3.16 61.20 7.80
C ASP A 442 2.46 60.16 8.68
N GLY A 443 3.18 59.11 9.07
CA GLY A 443 2.78 58.19 10.14
C GLY A 443 2.46 56.76 9.71
N PRO A 444 2.30 55.85 10.69
CA PRO A 444 2.06 54.43 10.43
C PRO A 444 0.64 54.20 9.90
N VAL A 445 0.48 54.07 8.58
CA VAL A 445 -0.78 53.64 7.98
C VAL A 445 -1.10 52.22 8.46
N THR A 446 -2.34 51.99 8.90
CA THR A 446 -2.85 50.67 9.31
C THR A 446 -3.87 50.23 8.27
N TYR A 447 -3.50 49.25 7.47
CA TYR A 447 -4.43 48.53 6.62
C TYR A 447 -5.21 47.53 7.49
N GLU A 448 -6.49 47.27 7.23
CA GLU A 448 -7.31 46.27 7.94
C GLU A 448 -8.05 45.45 6.90
N TRP A 449 -7.93 44.12 7.00
CA TRP A 449 -8.62 43.17 6.15
C TRP A 449 -9.69 42.45 6.98
N ILE A 450 -10.80 42.04 6.39
CA ILE A 450 -11.84 41.25 7.07
C ILE A 450 -12.23 40.13 6.11
N VAL A 451 -12.07 38.90 6.58
CA VAL A 451 -12.40 37.69 5.81
C VAL A 451 -13.68 37.12 6.40
N ASP A 452 -14.68 36.87 5.55
CA ASP A 452 -15.91 36.20 6.00
C ASP A 452 -15.62 34.70 6.24
N PRO A 453 -15.83 34.19 7.46
CA PRO A 453 -15.57 32.79 7.78
C PRO A 453 -16.45 31.79 7.00
N SER A 454 -17.52 32.24 6.34
CA SER A 454 -18.33 31.39 5.43
C SER A 454 -17.61 31.04 4.13
N GLN A 455 -16.61 31.82 3.71
CA GLN A 455 -15.83 31.61 2.49
C GLN A 455 -14.70 30.59 2.68
N LEU A 456 -14.32 30.27 3.92
CA LEU A 456 -13.25 29.32 4.27
C LEU A 456 -13.75 27.88 4.45
N ARG A 457 -15.01 27.60 4.08
CA ARG A 457 -15.52 26.23 4.09
C ARG A 457 -14.79 25.44 3.02
N ALA A 458 -14.40 24.20 3.34
CA ALA A 458 -14.22 23.20 2.32
C ALA A 458 -15.50 23.20 1.48
N ASP A 459 -15.37 23.15 0.16
CA ASP A 459 -16.48 22.90 -0.75
C ASP A 459 -16.99 21.49 -0.47
N THR A 460 -17.66 21.29 0.67
CA THR A 460 -18.50 20.14 0.91
C THR A 460 -19.71 20.40 0.04
N THR A 461 -19.61 19.95 -1.20
CA THR A 461 -20.77 19.54 -1.97
C THR A 461 -21.49 18.45 -1.17
N ASP A 462 -22.29 18.90 -0.21
CA ASP A 462 -23.22 18.11 0.60
C ASP A 462 -24.37 19.04 1.07
N GLU A 463 -24.79 19.95 0.17
CA GLU A 463 -26.16 20.46 0.17
C GLU A 463 -26.89 19.88 -1.05
N ASP A 464 -28.03 19.24 -0.78
CA ASP A 464 -29.01 18.56 -1.67
C ASP A 464 -28.79 17.04 -1.87
N GLU A 465 -29.57 16.10 -1.33
CA GLU A 465 -30.99 16.12 -0.97
C GLU A 465 -31.35 15.13 0.18
N PRO A 466 -32.32 15.47 1.05
CA PRO A 466 -33.10 14.45 1.74
C PRO A 466 -34.05 13.79 0.73
N LEU A 467 -33.85 12.51 0.43
CA LEU A 467 -34.83 11.72 -0.31
C LEU A 467 -36.11 11.58 0.52
N THR A 468 -37.07 12.47 0.27
CA THR A 468 -38.49 12.26 0.57
C THR A 468 -39.27 12.04 -0.72
N SER A 469 -39.46 10.77 -1.09
CA SER A 469 -40.75 10.15 -1.47
C SER A 469 -40.57 8.68 -1.78
#